data_AF-A0A7J4KDE4-F1
#
_entry.id   AF-A0A7J4KDE4-F1
#
_cell.length_a   1.000
_cell.length_b   1.000
_cell.length_c   1.000
_cell.angle_alpha   90.00
_cell.angle_beta   90.00
_cell.angle_gamma   90.00
#
_symmetry.space_group_name_H-M   'P 1'
#
loop_
_entity.id
_entity.type
_entity.pdbx_description
1 polymer ?
#
loop_
_entity_poly.entity_id
_entity_poly.type
_entity_poly.pdbx_seq_one_letter_code
_entity_poly.pdbx_strand_id
1 'polypeptide(L)'
;MPADALIIDGYVDEPACLGVPPYLSPYIRTLAGVFLSHGMEPRYFTIDQVRKNPELLAPPLDARVAVMVAGVTVPGAYLGGTPATLTEIQQIGARLRGIDRLLAGPIAFGYASGGGRKAVRRAISGFDQILTGSPAEALDAWIASGKTHGDQSYGRSDPWS
;
A
#
# COMPACT_ATOMS: atom_id res chain seq x y z
N MET A 1 21.50 -7.83 -4.92
CA MET A 1 20.43 -8.78 -4.55
C MET A 1 19.19 -8.39 -5.33
N PRO A 2 18.49 -9.31 -6.00
CA PRO A 2 17.19 -9.00 -6.60
C PRO A 2 16.20 -8.58 -5.51
N ALA A 3 15.19 -7.77 -5.86
CA ALA A 3 14.17 -7.34 -4.90
C ALA A 3 13.01 -8.34 -4.91
N ASP A 4 12.73 -8.94 -3.75
CA ASP A 4 11.74 -10.01 -3.60
C ASP A 4 10.32 -9.47 -3.35
N ALA A 5 10.24 -8.21 -2.91
CA ALA A 5 9.00 -7.52 -2.60
C ALA A 5 8.96 -6.09 -3.17
N LEU A 6 7.76 -5.61 -3.49
CA LEU A 6 7.51 -4.23 -3.88
C LEU A 6 6.58 -3.55 -2.87
N ILE A 7 6.91 -2.32 -2.48
CA ILE A 7 6.02 -1.44 -1.71
C ILE A 7 5.71 -0.22 -2.58
N ILE A 8 4.43 -0.02 -2.88
CA ILE A 8 3.93 1.14 -3.64
C ILE A 8 3.15 2.05 -2.69
N ASP A 9 3.69 3.24 -2.43
CA ASP A 9 3.03 4.27 -1.63
C ASP A 9 2.11 5.12 -2.52
N GLY A 10 0.82 4.83 -2.44
CA GLY A 10 -0.27 5.60 -3.03
C GLY A 10 -0.58 6.90 -2.30
N TYR A 11 0.17 7.22 -1.24
CA TYR A 11 -0.12 8.20 -0.20
C TYR A 11 -1.39 7.91 0.58
N VAL A 12 -1.34 8.25 1.87
CA VAL A 12 -2.47 8.17 2.79
C VAL A 12 -2.77 9.57 3.29
N ASP A 13 -3.94 10.08 2.93
CA ASP A 13 -4.44 11.40 3.36
C ASP A 13 -4.97 11.37 4.81
N GLU A 14 -4.09 10.99 5.73
CA GLU A 14 -4.31 11.09 7.17
C GLU A 14 -3.38 12.17 7.74
N PRO A 15 -3.78 12.91 8.80
CA PRO A 15 -2.99 14.03 9.34
C PRO A 15 -1.54 13.69 9.72
N ALA A 16 -1.24 12.42 10.04
CA ALA A 16 0.09 11.95 10.40
C ALA A 16 0.89 11.35 9.22
N CYS A 17 0.26 11.21 8.04
CA CYS A 17 0.80 10.47 6.89
C CYS A 17 1.12 11.38 5.69
N LEU A 18 0.43 12.51 5.52
CA LEU A 18 0.59 13.42 4.39
C LEU A 18 0.62 14.87 4.88
N GLY A 19 1.81 15.42 5.11
CA GLY A 19 1.93 16.78 5.66
C GLY A 19 3.27 17.48 5.42
N VAL A 20 4.40 16.76 5.50
CA VAL A 20 5.74 17.34 5.31
C VAL A 20 6.63 16.41 4.48
N PRO A 21 7.27 16.87 3.39
CA PRO A 21 8.27 16.10 2.67
C PRO A 21 9.48 15.73 3.55
N PRO A 22 10.06 14.52 3.39
CA PRO A 22 9.61 13.44 2.50
C PRO A 22 8.37 12.71 3.05
N TYR A 23 7.37 12.52 2.19
CA TYR A 23 6.13 11.81 2.54
C TYR A 23 6.43 10.33 2.69
N LEU A 24 6.39 9.82 3.92
CA LEU A 24 6.57 8.41 4.22
C LEU A 24 5.65 8.03 5.38
N SER A 25 4.53 7.38 5.04
CA SER A 25 3.57 6.90 6.04
C SER A 25 4.22 5.86 6.98
N PRO A 26 3.85 5.83 8.28
CA PRO A 26 4.21 4.74 9.18
C PRO A 26 3.91 3.36 8.59
N TYR A 27 2.81 3.20 7.84
CA TYR A 27 2.46 1.95 7.20
C TYR A 27 3.56 1.43 6.28
N ILE A 28 4.21 2.30 5.51
CA ILE A 28 5.31 1.92 4.61
C ILE A 28 6.50 1.43 5.43
N ARG A 29 6.86 2.13 6.51
CA ARG A 29 7.99 1.76 7.38
C ARG A 29 7.76 0.39 8.01
N THR A 30 6.57 0.16 8.56
CA THR A 30 6.23 -1.09 9.21
C THR A 30 6.18 -2.26 8.21
N LEU A 31 5.67 -2.05 6.99
CA LEU A 31 5.66 -3.08 5.94
C LEU A 31 7.08 -3.45 5.50
N ALA A 32 7.97 -2.46 5.36
CA ALA A 32 9.38 -2.72 5.08
C ALA A 32 10.03 -3.55 6.20
N GLY A 33 9.73 -3.23 7.46
CA GLY A 33 10.17 -4.02 8.62
C GLY A 33 9.71 -5.48 8.56
N VAL A 34 8.44 -5.72 8.21
CA VAL A 34 7.90 -7.08 8.04
C VAL A 34 8.65 -7.83 6.94
N PHE A 35 8.81 -7.25 5.75
CA PHE A 35 9.56 -7.90 4.67
C PHE A 35 10.99 -8.26 5.07
N LEU A 36 11.71 -7.32 5.68
CA LEU A 36 13.08 -7.55 6.15
C LEU A 36 13.14 -8.64 7.21
N SER A 37 12.16 -8.73 8.12
CA SER A 37 12.09 -9.78 9.13
C SER A 37 11.85 -11.18 8.55
N HIS A 38 11.26 -11.26 7.35
CA HIS A 38 11.09 -12.49 6.57
C HIS A 38 12.22 -12.72 5.53
N GLY A 39 13.28 -11.92 5.57
CA GLY A 39 14.43 -12.04 4.66
C GLY A 39 14.12 -11.62 3.21
N MET A 40 13.05 -10.86 2.98
CA MET A 40 12.68 -10.35 1.67
C MET A 40 13.14 -8.90 1.54
N GLU A 41 13.90 -8.58 0.50
CA GLU A 41 14.36 -7.20 0.27
C GLU A 41 13.24 -6.35 -0.39
N PRO A 42 12.69 -5.32 0.28
CA PRO A 42 11.62 -4.51 -0.28
C PRO A 42 12.16 -3.40 -1.17
N ARG A 43 11.56 -3.21 -2.34
CA ARG A 43 11.76 -2.02 -3.17
C ARG A 43 10.60 -1.06 -3.02
N TYR A 44 10.91 0.19 -2.71
CA TYR A 44 9.94 1.24 -2.44
C TYR A 44 9.76 2.20 -3.63
N PHE A 45 8.50 2.51 -3.95
CA PHE A 45 8.14 3.54 -4.93
C PHE A 45 6.94 4.37 -4.44
N THR A 46 6.99 5.67 -4.68
CA THR A 46 5.82 6.55 -4.52
C THR A 46 4.97 6.57 -5.78
N ILE A 47 3.68 6.93 -5.63
CA ILE A 47 2.80 7.16 -6.77
C ILE A 47 3.34 8.23 -7.72
N ASP A 48 4.02 9.26 -7.21
CA ASP A 48 4.63 10.30 -8.06
C ASP A 48 5.81 9.76 -8.88
N GLN A 49 6.61 8.86 -8.32
CA GLN A 49 7.65 8.16 -9.08
C GLN A 49 7.05 7.25 -10.14
N VAL A 50 5.99 6.51 -9.82
CA VAL A 50 5.26 5.65 -10.78
C VAL A 50 4.63 6.48 -11.90
N ARG A 51 4.06 7.65 -11.61
CA ARG A 51 3.53 8.59 -12.61
C ARG A 51 4.62 9.07 -13.58
N LYS A 52 5.80 9.38 -13.05
CA LYS A 52 6.96 9.84 -13.84
C LYS A 52 7.59 8.72 -14.65
N ASN A 53 7.62 7.50 -14.11
CA ASN A 53 8.22 6.34 -14.75
C ASN A 53 7.38 5.06 -14.46
N PRO A 54 6.38 4.76 -15.30
CA PRO A 54 5.55 3.56 -15.13
C PRO A 54 6.32 2.24 -15.21
N GLU A 55 7.52 2.21 -15.81
CA GLU A 55 8.37 1.01 -15.90
C GLU A 55 8.88 0.54 -14.52
N LEU A 56 8.79 1.38 -13.49
CA LEU A 56 9.07 0.97 -12.11
C LEU A 56 8.13 -0.15 -11.61
N LEU A 57 6.97 -0.30 -12.25
CA LEU A 57 6.02 -1.38 -11.97
C LEU A 57 6.35 -2.67 -12.70
N ALA A 58 7.36 -2.71 -13.57
CA ALA A 58 7.82 -3.98 -14.13
C ALA A 58 8.49 -4.77 -13.01
N PRO A 59 7.87 -5.85 -12.50
CA PRO A 59 8.46 -6.60 -11.41
C PRO A 59 9.79 -7.20 -11.87
N PRO A 60 10.85 -7.15 -11.05
CA PRO A 60 12.02 -8.00 -11.24
C PRO A 60 11.58 -9.46 -11.41
N LEU A 61 12.36 -10.25 -12.15
CA LEU A 61 12.08 -11.68 -12.38
C LEU A 61 11.81 -12.47 -11.09
N ASP A 62 12.47 -12.07 -10.00
CA ASP A 62 12.39 -12.76 -8.71
C ASP A 62 11.38 -12.16 -7.73
N ALA A 63 10.73 -11.04 -8.09
CA ALA A 63 9.75 -10.42 -7.20
C ALA A 63 8.52 -11.33 -7.06
N ARG A 64 8.08 -11.54 -5.82
CA ARG A 64 6.99 -12.49 -5.51
C ARG A 64 5.71 -11.80 -5.05
N VAL A 65 5.85 -10.62 -4.44
CA VAL A 65 4.75 -9.91 -3.79
C VAL A 65 4.87 -8.41 -3.98
N ALA A 66 3.74 -7.74 -4.16
CA ALA A 66 3.63 -6.30 -4.15
C ALA A 66 2.53 -5.85 -3.18
N VAL A 67 2.85 -4.89 -2.32
CA VAL A 67 1.88 -4.24 -1.44
C VAL A 67 1.72 -2.80 -1.87
N MET A 68 0.50 -2.42 -2.25
CA MET A 68 0.13 -1.02 -2.43
C MET A 68 -0.56 -0.51 -1.16
N VAL A 69 -0.13 0.64 -0.64
CA VAL A 69 -0.81 1.34 0.45
C VAL A 69 -1.53 2.55 -0.13
N ALA A 70 -2.83 2.69 0.13
CA ALA A 70 -3.59 3.87 -0.31
C ALA A 70 -4.60 4.33 0.74
N GLY A 71 -4.78 5.65 0.83
CA GLY A 71 -5.81 6.29 1.66
C GLY A 71 -7.20 6.28 1.02
N VAL A 72 -8.20 6.77 1.76
CA VAL A 72 -9.51 7.11 1.18
C VAL A 72 -9.29 8.34 0.29
N THR A 73 -9.25 8.14 -1.03
CA THR A 73 -9.01 9.25 -1.94
C THR A 73 -10.25 10.14 -2.03
N VAL A 74 -10.10 11.42 -1.67
CA VAL A 74 -11.05 12.48 -2.00
C VAL A 74 -10.43 13.41 -3.04
N PRO A 75 -11.16 13.83 -4.09
CA PRO A 75 -10.71 14.92 -4.95
C PRO A 75 -10.46 16.19 -4.13
N GLY A 76 -9.26 16.75 -4.22
CA GLY A 76 -8.85 17.89 -3.41
C GLY A 76 -7.50 18.47 -3.83
N ALA A 77 -7.20 19.68 -3.35
CA ALA A 77 -5.90 20.28 -3.50
C ALA A 77 -4.99 19.83 -2.36
N TYR A 78 -3.97 19.04 -2.70
CA TYR A 78 -2.95 18.58 -1.77
C TYR A 78 -1.73 19.49 -1.91
N LEU A 79 -1.23 20.04 -0.81
CA LEU A 79 -0.08 20.96 -0.82
C LEU A 79 1.25 20.27 -1.18
N GLY A 80 1.24 18.94 -1.30
CA GLY A 80 2.41 18.10 -1.36
C GLY A 80 2.38 17.07 -2.49
N GLY A 81 2.15 15.82 -2.11
CA GLY A 81 1.87 14.73 -3.03
C GLY A 81 0.37 14.55 -3.21
N THR A 82 -0.06 14.20 -4.43
CA THR A 82 -1.47 13.89 -4.72
C THR A 82 -1.71 12.40 -4.53
N PRO A 83 -2.58 11.96 -3.60
CA PRO A 83 -2.89 10.54 -3.44
C PRO A 83 -3.32 9.87 -4.74
N ALA A 84 -3.06 8.57 -4.83
CA ALA A 84 -3.44 7.77 -5.98
C ALA A 84 -4.97 7.80 -6.17
N THR A 85 -5.40 8.00 -7.41
CA THR A 85 -6.80 7.86 -7.79
C THR A 85 -7.20 6.38 -7.83
N LEU A 86 -8.51 6.10 -7.72
CA LEU A 86 -9.02 4.74 -7.86
C LEU A 86 -8.61 4.09 -9.20
N THR A 87 -8.59 4.89 -10.27
CA THR A 87 -8.15 4.44 -11.60
C THR A 87 -6.67 4.04 -11.59
N GLU A 88 -5.81 4.85 -10.97
CA GLU A 88 -4.37 4.54 -10.86
C GLU A 88 -4.14 3.28 -10.03
N ILE A 89 -4.84 3.14 -8.90
CA ILE A 89 -4.79 1.93 -8.05
C ILE A 89 -5.09 0.68 -8.89
N GLN A 90 -6.21 0.69 -9.64
CA GLN A 90 -6.60 -0.44 -10.50
C GLN A 90 -5.59 -0.71 -11.62
N GLN A 91 -5.04 0.33 -12.25
CA GLN A 91 -4.03 0.20 -13.31
C GLN A 91 -2.71 -0.38 -12.78
N ILE A 92 -2.30 0.00 -11.57
CA ILE A 92 -1.12 -0.54 -10.90
C ILE A 92 -1.30 -2.05 -10.66
N GLY A 93 -2.41 -2.45 -10.05
CA GLY A 93 -2.71 -3.87 -9.82
C GLY A 93 -2.78 -4.70 -11.12
N ALA A 94 -3.28 -4.10 -12.22
CA ALA A 94 -3.31 -4.75 -13.52
C ALA A 94 -1.92 -4.90 -14.18
N ARG A 95 -0.97 -4.01 -13.88
CA ARG A 95 0.42 -4.07 -14.38
C ARG A 95 1.26 -5.08 -13.61
N LEU A 96 1.02 -5.25 -12.32
CA LEU A 96 1.72 -6.19 -11.45
C LEU A 96 1.22 -7.64 -11.61
N ARG A 97 0.62 -8.00 -12.74
CA ARG A 97 0.12 -9.36 -12.98
C ARG A 97 1.28 -10.36 -12.98
N GLY A 98 1.07 -11.52 -12.35
CA GLY A 98 2.07 -12.59 -12.25
C GLY A 98 2.78 -12.67 -10.90
N ILE A 99 2.50 -11.73 -9.99
CA ILE A 99 2.96 -11.75 -8.59
C ILE A 99 1.75 -11.59 -7.65
N ASP A 100 1.92 -11.91 -6.36
CA ASP A 100 0.88 -11.69 -5.36
C ASP A 100 0.67 -10.19 -5.13
N ARG A 101 -0.56 -9.69 -5.34
CA ARG A 101 -0.88 -8.25 -5.23
C ARG A 101 -1.78 -7.99 -4.04
N LEU A 102 -1.24 -7.27 -3.07
CA LEU A 102 -1.90 -6.93 -1.82
C LEU A 102 -2.22 -5.44 -1.79
N LEU A 103 -3.42 -5.08 -1.32
CA LEU A 103 -3.83 -3.69 -1.10
C LEU A 103 -4.04 -3.45 0.39
N ALA A 104 -3.45 -2.38 0.92
CA ALA A 104 -3.56 -2.02 2.32
C ALA A 104 -3.92 -0.53 2.50
N GLY A 105 -4.26 -0.18 3.75
CA GLY A 105 -4.58 1.18 4.15
C GLY A 105 -6.07 1.53 4.04
N PRO A 106 -6.42 2.79 4.33
CA PRO A 106 -7.82 3.23 4.49
C PRO A 106 -8.68 3.08 3.23
N ILE A 107 -8.10 2.91 2.05
CA ILE A 107 -8.84 2.66 0.80
C ILE A 107 -9.81 1.45 0.91
N ALA A 108 -9.52 0.49 1.80
CA ALA A 108 -10.40 -0.64 2.08
C ALA A 108 -11.80 -0.24 2.59
N PHE A 109 -11.92 0.94 3.21
CA PHE A 109 -13.19 1.49 3.69
C PHE A 109 -14.01 2.16 2.58
N GLY A 110 -13.42 2.41 1.41
CA GLY A 110 -14.11 2.86 0.21
C GLY A 110 -13.52 4.14 -0.40
N TYR A 111 -14.20 4.64 -1.42
CA TYR A 111 -13.84 5.85 -2.15
C TYR A 111 -14.94 6.92 -2.03
N ALA A 112 -14.57 8.17 -1.80
CA ALA A 112 -15.52 9.27 -1.72
C ALA A 112 -15.34 10.24 -2.91
N SER A 113 -16.44 10.69 -3.51
CA SER A 113 -16.40 11.65 -4.63
C SER A 113 -16.01 13.07 -4.23
N GLY A 114 -15.80 13.33 -2.93
CA GLY A 114 -15.40 14.62 -2.37
C GLY A 114 -15.47 14.64 -0.84
N GLY A 115 -14.84 15.64 -0.23
CA GLY A 115 -14.90 15.86 1.22
C GLY A 115 -16.34 15.98 1.74
N GLY A 116 -16.64 15.35 2.87
CA GLY A 116 -17.98 15.36 3.49
C GLY A 116 -19.02 14.45 2.83
N ARG A 117 -18.67 13.71 1.77
CA ARG A 117 -19.56 12.71 1.16
C ARG A 117 -19.27 11.32 1.73
N LYS A 118 -20.31 10.49 1.88
CA LYS A 118 -20.15 9.09 2.29
C LYS A 118 -19.28 8.36 1.26
N ALA A 119 -18.26 7.66 1.75
CA ALA A 119 -17.49 6.75 0.93
C ALA A 119 -18.39 5.63 0.42
N VAL A 120 -18.26 5.30 -0.87
CA VAL A 120 -18.92 4.16 -1.48
C VAL A 120 -17.90 3.03 -1.53
N ARG A 121 -18.29 1.87 -0.99
CA ARG A 121 -17.49 0.65 -1.10
C ARG A 121 -17.64 0.10 -2.51
N ARG A 122 -16.84 0.60 -3.44
CA ARG A 122 -16.73 0.05 -4.79
C ARG A 122 -15.72 -1.10 -4.75
N ALA A 123 -15.98 -2.19 -5.45
CA ALA A 123 -15.01 -3.26 -5.59
C ALA A 123 -13.73 -2.71 -6.23
N ILE A 124 -12.61 -2.80 -5.51
CA ILE A 124 -11.30 -2.44 -6.03
C ILE A 124 -10.80 -3.67 -6.78
N SER A 125 -10.71 -3.57 -8.10
CA SER A 125 -10.17 -4.63 -8.95
C SER A 125 -8.66 -4.52 -9.09
N GLY A 126 -8.03 -5.61 -9.52
CA GLY A 126 -6.59 -5.64 -9.84
C GLY A 126 -5.69 -6.10 -8.69
N PHE A 127 -6.22 -6.34 -7.49
CA PHE A 127 -5.50 -6.91 -6.35
C PHE A 127 -6.11 -8.25 -5.97
N ASP A 128 -5.25 -9.17 -5.51
CA ASP A 128 -5.64 -10.52 -5.12
C ASP A 128 -6.23 -10.54 -3.71
N GLN A 129 -5.70 -9.70 -2.83
CA GLN A 129 -6.12 -9.61 -1.44
C GLN A 129 -6.13 -8.16 -0.95
N ILE A 130 -7.00 -7.90 0.03
CA ILE A 130 -7.04 -6.65 0.79
C ILE A 130 -6.59 -6.95 2.22
N LEU A 131 -5.50 -6.32 2.66
CA LEU A 131 -5.02 -6.36 4.02
C LEU A 131 -5.85 -5.41 4.88
N THR A 132 -6.50 -5.96 5.91
CA THR A 132 -7.41 -5.21 6.80
C THR A 132 -6.84 -5.12 8.20
N GLY A 133 -7.18 -4.04 8.93
CA GLY A 133 -6.60 -3.76 10.24
C GLY A 133 -5.22 -3.11 10.11
N SER A 134 -4.28 -3.52 10.98
CA SER A 134 -2.88 -3.08 10.90
C SER A 134 -2.21 -3.66 9.64
N PRO A 135 -1.70 -2.84 8.69
CA PRO A 135 -1.06 -3.34 7.48
C PRO A 135 0.11 -4.29 7.75
N ALA A 136 0.90 -4.02 8.79
CA ALA A 136 2.05 -4.82 9.15
C ALA A 136 1.64 -6.20 9.68
N GLU A 137 0.73 -6.24 10.65
CA GLU A 137 0.24 -7.51 11.21
C GLU A 137 -0.49 -8.34 10.14
N ALA A 138 -1.26 -7.68 9.27
CA ALA A 138 -1.96 -8.35 8.18
C ALA A 138 -0.99 -8.92 7.14
N LEU A 139 0.11 -8.21 6.82
CA LEU A 139 1.14 -8.72 5.92
C LEU A 139 1.88 -9.90 6.55
N ASP A 140 2.30 -9.79 7.81
CA ASP A 140 2.98 -10.86 8.54
C ASP A 140 2.12 -12.14 8.59
N ALA A 141 0.83 -11.99 8.95
CA ALA A 141 -0.13 -13.09 8.95
C ALA A 141 -0.34 -13.69 7.56
N TRP A 142 -0.29 -12.87 6.50
CA TRP A 142 -0.42 -13.32 5.12
C TRP A 142 0.80 -14.12 4.68
N ILE A 143 2.01 -13.64 4.95
CA ILE A 143 3.26 -14.36 4.64
C ILE A 143 3.30 -15.70 5.40
N ALA A 144 2.91 -15.71 6.68
CA ALA A 144 2.98 -16.90 7.51
C ALA A 144 1.88 -17.93 7.23
N SER A 145 0.66 -17.49 6.87
CA SER A 145 -0.52 -18.38 6.86
C SER A 145 -1.58 -18.06 5.81
N GLY A 146 -1.34 -17.09 4.92
CA GLY A 146 -2.30 -16.64 3.91
C GLY A 146 -3.49 -15.84 4.45
N LYS A 147 -3.51 -15.51 5.75
CA LYS A 147 -4.57 -14.70 6.38
C LYS A 147 -4.36 -13.21 6.08
N THR A 148 -5.43 -12.49 5.80
CA THR A 148 -5.38 -11.08 5.33
C THR A 148 -5.86 -10.06 6.37
N HIS A 149 -6.05 -10.49 7.61
CA HIS A 149 -6.51 -9.66 8.71
C HIS A 149 -5.41 -9.54 9.77
N GLY A 150 -5.06 -8.32 10.14
CA GLY A 150 -4.21 -8.01 11.28
C GLY A 150 -5.06 -7.60 12.48
N ASP A 151 -4.66 -8.02 13.67
CA ASP A 151 -5.22 -7.45 14.90
C ASP A 151 -4.67 -6.02 15.08
N GLN A 152 -5.22 -5.22 16.00
CA GLN A 152 -4.66 -3.92 16.36
C GLN A 152 -3.92 -4.05 17.70
N SER A 153 -2.96 -4.97 17.78
CA SER A 153 -2.30 -5.31 19.04
C SER A 153 -0.89 -4.71 19.07
N TYR A 154 -0.69 -3.66 19.87
CA TYR A 154 0.60 -2.98 20.00
C TYR A 154 1.79 -3.94 20.23
N GLY A 155 1.60 -4.99 21.03
CA GLY A 155 2.66 -5.98 21.29
C GLY A 155 3.04 -6.85 20.09
N ARG A 156 2.20 -6.94 19.05
CA ARG A 156 2.52 -7.61 17.79
C ARG A 156 3.18 -6.70 16.77
N SER A 157 2.84 -5.40 16.76
CA SER A 157 3.41 -4.42 15.84
C SER A 157 4.77 -3.85 16.28
N ASP A 158 5.08 -3.91 17.58
CA ASP A 158 6.32 -3.38 18.17
C ASP A 158 7.62 -3.76 17.45
N PRO A 159 7.81 -5.01 16.94
CA PRO A 159 9.03 -5.38 16.22
C PRO A 159 9.31 -4.57 14.96
N TRP A 160 8.30 -3.89 14.41
CA TRP A 160 8.37 -3.17 13.13
C TRP A 160 8.03 -1.68 13.26
N SER A 161 7.81 -1.19 14.48
CA SER A 161 7.41 0.19 14.79
C SER A 161 8.57 1.18 14.76
#